data_AF-R6YFH0-F1
#
_entry.id   AF-R6YFH0-F1
#
_cell.length_a   1.000
_cell.length_b   1.000
_cell.length_c   1.000
_cell.angle_alpha   90.00
_cell.angle_beta   90.00
_cell.angle_gamma   90.00
#
_symmetry.space_group_name_H-M   'P 1'
#
loop_
_entity.id
_entity.type
_entity.pdbx_description
1 polymer ?
#
loop_
_entity_poly.entity_id
_entity_poly.type
_entity_poly.pdbx_seq_one_letter_code
_entity_poly.pdbx_strand_id
1 'polypeptide(L)'
;MVYAGGKAKQASYSMQMTFGRMSEPLTKVQKVDSTKTAQSYDFTYKYEDSNHPTAPTQIGHDHYTYDANGNPTLVTNDSTNTTREMYWDEDNRLMVLSDNDFCRSVGAKQQLLPPISHFCSIFVLE
;
A
#
# COMPACT_ATOMS: atom_id res chain seq x y z
N MET A 1 1.84 14.14 -19.13
CA MET A 1 2.31 14.78 -17.87
C MET A 1 1.25 15.76 -17.41
N VAL A 2 0.91 15.74 -16.12
CA VAL A 2 -0.15 16.55 -15.52
C VAL A 2 0.44 17.42 -14.43
N TYR A 3 0.00 18.67 -14.37
CA TYR A 3 0.35 19.64 -13.34
C TYR A 3 -0.90 20.11 -12.62
N ALA A 4 -0.82 20.20 -11.31
CA ALA A 4 -1.88 20.78 -10.49
C ALA A 4 -1.24 21.61 -9.36
N GLY A 5 -1.98 22.59 -8.87
CA GLY A 5 -1.58 23.36 -7.71
C GLY A 5 -2.80 23.74 -6.91
N GLY A 6 -2.62 23.97 -5.62
CA GLY A 6 -3.71 24.33 -4.74
C GLY A 6 -3.23 24.89 -3.42
N LYS A 7 -4.17 25.38 -2.62
CA LYS A 7 -3.93 25.81 -1.25
C LYS A 7 -4.74 24.95 -0.31
N ALA A 8 -4.08 24.38 0.69
CA ALA A 8 -4.73 23.59 1.74
C ALA A 8 -4.36 24.17 3.10
N LYS A 9 -5.37 24.55 3.88
CA LYS A 9 -5.24 25.24 5.18
C LYS A 9 -4.39 26.51 5.10
N GLN A 10 -3.07 26.39 5.25
CA GLN A 10 -2.09 27.49 5.29
C GLN A 10 -0.84 27.20 4.43
N ALA A 11 -0.93 26.25 3.50
CA ALA A 11 0.20 25.91 2.65
C ALA A 11 -0.27 25.80 1.20
N SER A 12 0.54 26.33 0.29
CA SER A 12 0.39 26.06 -1.12
C SER A 12 1.14 24.77 -1.46
N TYR A 13 0.62 24.04 -2.42
CA TYR A 13 1.28 22.88 -2.98
C TYR A 13 1.26 22.93 -4.50
N SER A 14 2.26 22.29 -5.08
CA SER A 14 2.31 21.92 -6.49
C SER A 14 2.41 20.40 -6.59
N MET A 15 1.71 19.84 -7.57
CA MET A 15 1.67 18.43 -7.89
C MET A 15 2.10 18.27 -9.34
N GLN A 16 2.99 17.31 -9.59
CA GLN A 16 3.40 16.88 -10.91
C GLN A 16 3.24 15.36 -11.00
N MET A 17 2.54 14.89 -12.03
CA MET A 17 2.38 13.47 -12.30
C MET A 17 2.77 13.13 -13.74
N THR A 18 3.42 11.98 -13.89
CA THR A 18 3.69 11.38 -15.21
C THR A 18 2.98 10.05 -15.33
N PHE A 19 2.66 9.69 -16.57
CA PHE A 19 1.90 8.48 -16.88
C PHE A 19 2.58 7.74 -18.02
N GLY A 20 2.50 6.41 -17.98
CA GLY A 20 2.99 5.54 -19.03
C GLY A 20 1.98 5.37 -20.16
N ARG A 21 2.20 4.36 -21.00
CA ARG A 21 1.42 4.15 -22.24
C ARG A 21 0.02 3.63 -21.95
N MET A 22 -0.16 2.89 -20.86
CA MET A 22 -1.45 2.38 -20.38
C MET A 22 -2.14 3.40 -19.45
N SER A 23 -1.64 4.63 -19.37
CA SER A 23 -2.08 5.65 -18.41
C SER A 23 -1.86 5.27 -16.94
N GLU A 24 -0.94 4.34 -16.69
CA GLU A 24 -0.43 3.99 -15.37
C GLU A 24 0.41 5.14 -14.80
N PRO A 25 0.25 5.54 -13.53
CA PRO A 25 1.11 6.55 -12.91
C PRO A 25 2.56 6.07 -12.87
N LEU A 26 3.52 6.88 -13.33
CA LEU A 26 4.96 6.57 -13.23
C LEU A 26 5.63 7.39 -12.14
N THR A 27 5.22 8.65 -11.97
CA THR A 27 5.71 9.52 -10.90
C THR A 27 4.58 10.34 -10.30
N LYS A 28 4.69 10.62 -9.00
CA LYS A 28 3.82 11.54 -8.26
C LYS A 28 4.66 12.37 -7.31
N VAL A 29 4.92 13.61 -7.71
CA VAL A 29 5.73 14.56 -6.95
C VAL A 29 4.82 15.65 -6.43
N GLN A 30 4.74 15.78 -5.10
CA GLN A 30 4.07 16.88 -4.44
C GLN A 30 5.10 17.72 -3.68
N LYS A 31 5.17 19.01 -4.00
CA LYS A 31 6.01 19.98 -3.30
C LYS A 31 5.14 20.97 -2.56
N VAL A 32 5.36 21.10 -1.26
CA VAL A 32 4.67 22.04 -0.37
C VAL A 32 5.60 23.23 -0.09
N ASP A 33 5.03 24.40 0.19
CA ASP A 33 5.78 25.62 0.53
C ASP A 33 6.88 25.39 1.58
N SER A 34 7.95 26.19 1.49
CA SER A 34 9.24 25.99 2.18
C SER A 34 9.18 25.87 3.70
N THR A 35 8.10 26.33 4.34
CA THR A 35 7.88 26.19 5.79
C THR A 35 7.40 24.80 6.21
N LYS A 36 7.01 23.92 5.27
CA LYS A 36 6.44 22.58 5.52
C LYS A 36 6.99 21.52 4.55
N THR A 37 8.26 21.63 4.16
CA THR A 37 8.91 20.73 3.19
C THR A 37 8.85 19.25 3.58
N ALA A 38 8.82 18.92 4.88
CA ALA A 38 8.63 17.55 5.37
C ALA A 38 7.30 16.89 4.93
N GLN A 39 6.35 17.67 4.41
CA GLN A 39 5.08 17.18 3.85
C GLN A 39 5.13 17.01 2.33
N SER A 40 6.28 17.28 1.71
CA SER A 40 6.53 17.00 0.30
C SER A 40 6.89 15.53 0.13
N TYR A 41 6.48 14.93 -0.98
CA TYR A 41 6.82 13.56 -1.31
C TYR A 41 7.13 13.43 -2.81
N ASP A 42 7.98 12.47 -3.12
CA ASP A 42 8.38 12.10 -4.47
C ASP A 42 8.26 10.59 -4.58
N PHE A 43 7.15 10.13 -5.15
CA PHE A 43 6.91 8.71 -5.35
C PHE A 43 7.16 8.34 -6.81
N THR A 44 8.00 7.31 -6.98
CA THR A 44 8.18 6.60 -8.25
C THR A 44 7.43 5.29 -8.19
N TYR A 45 6.73 4.96 -9.27
CA TYR A 45 5.99 3.73 -9.45
C TYR A 45 6.74 2.83 -10.42
N LYS A 46 6.88 1.56 -10.08
CA LYS A 46 7.43 0.53 -10.98
C LYS A 46 6.42 -0.56 -11.24
N TYR A 47 6.50 -1.12 -12.43
CA TYR A 47 5.63 -2.19 -12.94
C TYR A 47 6.53 -3.25 -13.56
N GLU A 48 6.97 -4.20 -12.75
CA GLU A 48 7.96 -5.20 -13.15
C GLU A 48 7.36 -6.61 -13.24
N ASP A 49 6.09 -6.76 -12.87
CA ASP A 49 5.36 -8.03 -12.93
C ASP A 49 4.55 -8.12 -14.23
N SER A 50 4.95 -9.06 -15.10
CA SER A 50 4.26 -9.31 -16.37
C SER A 50 2.89 -9.96 -16.21
N ASN A 51 2.63 -10.66 -15.10
CA ASN A 51 1.33 -11.27 -14.83
C ASN A 51 0.32 -10.21 -14.36
N HIS A 52 0.82 -9.12 -13.76
CA HIS A 52 0.03 -8.00 -13.26
C HIS A 52 0.52 -6.67 -13.86
N PRO A 53 0.43 -6.48 -15.19
CA PRO A 53 1.06 -5.35 -15.90
C PRO A 53 0.49 -3.98 -15.50
N THR A 54 -0.68 -3.95 -14.84
CA THR A 54 -1.32 -2.74 -14.33
C THR A 54 -1.18 -2.57 -12.81
N ALA A 55 -0.50 -3.50 -12.13
CA ALA A 55 -0.28 -3.45 -10.69
C ALA A 55 1.16 -3.01 -10.39
N PRO A 56 1.37 -1.96 -9.57
CA PRO A 56 2.70 -1.48 -9.26
C PRO A 56 3.42 -2.46 -8.34
N THR A 57 4.62 -2.90 -8.71
CA THR A 57 5.49 -3.73 -7.86
C THR A 57 6.25 -2.91 -6.83
N GLN A 58 6.43 -1.61 -7.07
CA GLN A 58 7.08 -0.71 -6.12
C GLN A 58 6.47 0.68 -6.19
N ILE A 59 6.24 1.29 -5.02
CA ILE A 59 5.83 2.69 -4.87
C ILE A 59 6.74 3.34 -3.83
N GLY A 60 7.70 4.15 -4.27
CA GLY A 60 8.71 4.71 -3.37
C GLY A 60 9.49 3.60 -2.66
N HIS A 61 9.35 3.50 -1.33
CA HIS A 61 10.01 2.47 -0.51
C HIS A 61 9.17 1.21 -0.28
N ASP A 62 7.90 1.23 -0.70
CA ASP A 62 6.99 0.09 -0.53
C ASP A 62 7.11 -0.85 -1.73
N HIS A 63 7.34 -2.14 -1.46
CA HIS A 63 7.39 -3.22 -2.42
C HIS A 63 6.15 -4.09 -2.27
N TYR A 64 5.48 -4.40 -3.39
CA TYR A 64 4.22 -5.13 -3.41
C TYR A 64 4.38 -6.48 -4.10
N THR A 65 3.67 -7.48 -3.57
CA THR A 65 3.49 -8.78 -4.20
C THR A 65 1.99 -9.09 -4.29
N TYR A 66 1.63 -9.90 -5.27
CA TYR A 66 0.25 -10.15 -5.65
C TYR A 66 -0.04 -11.64 -5.78
N ASP A 67 -1.28 -12.05 -5.47
CA ASP A 67 -1.80 -13.35 -5.86
C ASP A 67 -2.19 -13.38 -7.35
N ALA A 68 -2.62 -14.54 -7.85
CA ALA A 68 -3.00 -14.72 -9.26
C ALA A 68 -4.23 -13.88 -9.70
N ASN A 69 -5.04 -13.41 -8.76
CA ASN A 69 -6.20 -12.57 -9.03
C ASN A 69 -5.82 -11.07 -9.06
N GLY A 70 -4.57 -10.75 -8.75
CA GLY A 70 -4.07 -9.38 -8.68
C GLY A 70 -4.34 -8.70 -7.33
N ASN A 71 -4.68 -9.45 -6.28
CA ASN A 71 -4.83 -8.88 -4.95
C ASN A 71 -3.45 -8.78 -4.27
N PRO A 72 -3.13 -7.64 -3.61
CA PRO A 72 -1.86 -7.51 -2.90
C PRO A 72 -1.85 -8.44 -1.67
N THR A 73 -0.77 -9.19 -1.47
CA THR A 73 -0.65 -10.17 -0.38
C THR A 73 0.43 -9.79 0.64
N LEU A 74 1.51 -9.17 0.20
CA LEU A 74 2.58 -8.67 1.05
C LEU A 74 3.06 -7.31 0.55
N VAL A 75 3.23 -6.40 1.49
CA VAL A 75 3.91 -5.11 1.32
C VAL A 75 5.12 -5.05 2.24
N THR A 76 6.30 -4.75 1.72
CA THR A 76 7.50 -4.53 2.53
C THR A 76 8.03 -3.11 2.31
N ASN A 77 8.33 -2.39 3.38
CA ASN A 77 8.91 -1.06 3.31
C ASN A 77 10.40 -1.11 3.65
N ASP A 78 11.24 -0.78 2.69
CA ASP A 78 12.71 -0.86 2.85
C ASP A 78 13.28 0.28 3.72
N SER A 79 12.56 1.41 3.85
CA SER A 79 13.02 2.55 4.66
C SER A 79 12.74 2.37 6.15
N THR A 80 11.64 1.71 6.51
CA THR A 80 11.23 1.49 7.90
C THR A 80 11.41 0.03 8.33
N ASN A 81 11.75 -0.86 7.39
CA ASN A 81 11.85 -2.30 7.58
C ASN A 81 10.58 -2.91 8.19
N THR A 82 9.43 -2.39 7.76
CA THR A 82 8.10 -2.84 8.22
C THR A 82 7.44 -3.70 7.14
N THR A 83 6.64 -4.65 7.56
CA THR A 83 5.87 -5.53 6.66
C THR A 83 4.38 -5.36 6.89
N ARG A 84 3.59 -5.60 5.85
CA ARG A 84 2.14 -5.73 5.93
C ARG A 84 1.70 -6.92 5.10
N GLU A 85 0.97 -7.82 5.73
CA GLU A 85 0.35 -8.98 5.06
C GLU A 85 -1.14 -8.79 4.91
N MET A 86 -1.69 -9.35 3.83
CA MET A 86 -3.08 -9.24 3.45
C MET A 86 -3.58 -10.60 3.02
N TYR A 87 -4.70 -11.04 3.60
CA TYR A 87 -5.31 -12.33 3.33
C TYR A 87 -6.70 -12.13 2.73
N TRP A 88 -6.96 -12.85 1.66
CA TRP A 88 -8.18 -12.75 0.87
C TRP A 88 -8.95 -14.07 0.95
N ASP A 89 -10.28 -14.02 0.94
CA ASP A 89 -11.10 -15.20 0.79
C ASP A 89 -11.26 -15.62 -0.69
N GLU A 90 -11.93 -16.74 -0.91
CA GLU A 90 -12.18 -17.29 -2.26
C GLU A 90 -13.04 -16.36 -3.14
N ASP A 91 -13.78 -15.44 -2.52
CA ASP A 91 -14.63 -14.45 -3.18
C ASP A 91 -13.86 -13.14 -3.51
N ASN A 92 -12.53 -13.12 -3.37
CA ASN A 92 -11.68 -11.94 -3.53
C ASN A 92 -12.01 -10.78 -2.59
N ARG A 93 -12.39 -11.08 -1.34
CA ARG A 93 -12.61 -10.08 -0.28
C ARG A 93 -11.47 -10.11 0.74
N LEU A 94 -10.97 -8.94 1.12
CA LEU A 94 -9.92 -8.81 2.13
C LEU A 94 -10.48 -9.19 3.50
N MET A 95 -9.91 -10.22 4.12
CA MET A 95 -10.33 -10.75 5.42
C MET A 95 -9.45 -10.26 6.56
N VAL A 96 -8.14 -10.20 6.33
CA VAL A 96 -7.16 -9.88 7.37
C VAL A 96 -6.08 -8.98 6.80
N LEU A 97 -5.72 -7.96 7.58
CA LEU A 97 -4.56 -7.12 7.36
C LEU A 97 -3.69 -7.18 8.62
N SER A 98 -2.42 -7.53 8.45
CA SER A 98 -1.47 -7.69 9.55
C SER A 98 -0.23 -6.85 9.34
N ASP A 99 0.13 -6.01 10.31
CA ASP A 99 1.36 -5.22 10.27
C ASP A 99 2.46 -5.87 11.13
N ASN A 100 3.69 -5.87 10.63
CA ASN A 100 4.92 -6.33 11.30
C ASN A 100 4.81 -7.74 11.88
N ASP A 101 4.27 -8.67 11.09
CA ASP A 101 4.12 -10.08 11.45
C ASP A 101 3.28 -10.33 12.73
N PHE A 102 2.50 -9.35 13.21
CA PHE A 102 1.68 -9.49 14.41
C PHE A 102 0.72 -10.68 14.30
N CYS A 103 0.09 -10.88 13.15
CA CYS A 103 -0.83 -11.99 12.92
C CYS A 103 -0.11 -13.30 12.53
N ARG A 104 1.14 -13.25 12.04
CA ARG A 104 1.94 -14.47 11.86
C ARG A 104 2.23 -15.16 13.20
N SER A 105 2.45 -14.37 14.25
CA SER A 105 2.57 -14.91 15.62
C SER A 105 1.26 -15.48 16.18
N VAL A 106 0.12 -15.14 15.56
CA VAL A 106 -1.24 -15.55 15.98
C VAL A 106 -1.82 -16.70 15.14
N GLY A 107 -1.14 -17.15 14.09
CA GLY A 107 -1.35 -18.51 13.57
C GLY A 107 -1.37 -18.64 12.06
N ALA A 108 -0.27 -19.17 11.52
CA ALA A 108 -0.26 -19.97 10.30
C ALA A 108 -0.88 -21.38 10.53
N LYS A 109 -2.02 -21.45 11.25
CA LYS A 109 -2.88 -22.61 11.27
C LYS A 109 -4.32 -22.13 11.34
N GLN A 110 -5.14 -22.56 10.39
CA GLN A 110 -6.56 -22.79 10.62
C GLN A 110 -6.71 -23.63 11.89
N GLN A 111 -6.85 -22.99 13.03
CA GLN A 111 -7.23 -23.66 14.26
C GLN A 111 -8.06 -22.71 15.11
N LEU A 112 -9.35 -23.00 15.14
CA LEU A 112 -10.30 -22.51 16.13
C LEU A 112 -9.74 -22.75 17.54
N LEU A 113 -9.45 -21.70 18.31
CA LEU A 113 -9.46 -21.77 19.78
C LEU A 113 -9.89 -20.42 20.42
N PRO A 114 -10.57 -20.45 21.59
CA PRO A 114 -11.25 -19.31 22.21
C PRO A 114 -10.40 -18.66 23.34
N PRO A 115 -10.96 -17.78 24.19
CA PRO A 115 -10.78 -16.34 24.12
C PRO A 115 -9.88 -15.83 25.25
N ILE A 116 -8.69 -15.30 24.93
CA ILE A 116 -7.95 -14.48 25.89
C ILE A 116 -7.40 -13.26 25.16
N SER A 117 -8.13 -12.15 25.33
CA SER A 117 -7.60 -10.80 25.50
C SER A 117 -6.32 -10.52 24.73
N HIS A 118 -6.41 -10.21 23.44
CA HIS A 118 -5.65 -9.18 22.71
C HIS A 118 -6.25 -9.17 21.29
N PHE A 119 -6.99 -8.11 20.96
CA PHE A 119 -7.83 -8.02 19.76
C PHE A 119 -7.01 -8.15 18.47
N CYS A 120 -6.96 -9.36 17.90
CA CYS A 120 -6.91 -9.55 16.46
C CYS A 120 -8.36 -9.44 15.99
N SER A 121 -8.79 -8.25 15.53
CA SER A 121 -10.16 -8.08 15.04
C SER A 121 -10.29 -8.72 13.66
N ILE A 122 -10.50 -10.02 13.64
CA ILE A 122 -11.10 -10.70 12.49
C ILE A 122 -12.59 -10.32 12.54
N PHE A 123 -12.97 -9.25 11.82
CA PHE A 123 -14.38 -9.01 11.55
C PHE A 123 -14.82 -10.03 10.50
N VAL A 124 -15.33 -11.18 10.95
CA VAL A 124 -16.27 -11.96 10.13
C VAL A 124 -17.60 -11.24 10.25
N LEU A 125 -18.02 -10.56 9.19
CA LEU A 125 -19.41 -10.11 9.05
C LEU A 125 -20.27 -11.37 8.81
N GLU A 126 -21.01 -11.81 9.82
CA GLU A 126 -22.26 -12.56 9.61
C GLU A 126 -23.38 -11.61 9.19
#